data_AF-A0A485KNX1-F1
#
_entry.id   AF-A0A485KNX1-F1
#
_cell.length_a   1.000
_cell.length_b   1.000
_cell.length_c   1.000
_cell.angle_alpha   90.00
_cell.angle_beta   90.00
_cell.angle_gamma   90.00
#
_symmetry.space_group_name_H-M   'P 1'
#
loop_
_entity.id
_entity.type
_entity.pdbx_description
1 polymer ?
#
loop_
_entity_poly.entity_id
_entity_poly.type
_entity_poly.pdbx_seq_one_letter_code
_entity_poly.pdbx_strand_id
1 'polypeptide(L)'
;MAPPATNTSSYSLDRAPTPNDKSKRRILATLALLAVGAVVGAVLVIGRAPLSTAAASTTTIAVVSSDGGGVGVCYFLGTDNATTISRDFAKIKERFSAVRTYQTSSSGSNLIDVAAQAGLQIHAGVSINDRDQGDQDIQAIVDGLKRHPTTLLSVSTYGKALEYDWDHNLGGTQRRVLKDATTTISLAKQAIQRLRAAAAAANVEADLPPIAMVQQDQDWLMVEAKGIVSSVDIIGVVIQPYYDATDASTTPMDDLTARWNAIVQAYPNKKVVLAGTGWPTNGPTVNGHYPSMVTAQKFVHDALAWFSSGGGGVSPSLFAFEYVDSKRANFGLVDQVKQWKFDFAAPRFKFVTTYLAFANVDAKVVLGANDALSKVTMLDWNGWTKDSKRMWVQRGDQYYNAATSPNSLGCMGVEVLMGSHKPLWKTQLDLTTCDFDVSLQWVYNTTTKQLENMGYKGNCLTVWSSTAYPTLTECAVAGSPQFPLQQFEQWSA
;
A
#
# COMPACT_ATOMS: atom_id res chain seq x y z
N MET A 1 -12.28 3.26 -55.19
CA MET A 1 -11.45 3.62 -56.36
C MET A 1 -10.73 4.92 -56.05
N ALA A 2 -9.50 5.09 -56.55
CA ALA A 2 -8.62 6.22 -56.24
C ALA A 2 -8.54 7.21 -57.44
N PRO A 3 -7.57 8.16 -57.53
CA PRO A 3 -7.85 9.61 -57.59
C PRO A 3 -7.52 10.17 -59.00
N PRO A 4 -6.94 11.37 -59.28
CA PRO A 4 -5.95 12.21 -58.56
C PRO A 4 -6.57 13.56 -58.11
N ALA A 5 -5.87 14.65 -57.71
CA ALA A 5 -4.45 14.97 -57.78
C ALA A 5 -3.93 15.90 -56.64
N THR A 6 -2.64 16.16 -56.69
CA THR A 6 -1.75 16.99 -55.86
C THR A 6 -1.79 18.50 -56.13
N ASN A 7 -1.41 19.32 -55.15
CA ASN A 7 -0.29 20.24 -55.38
C ASN A 7 0.58 20.47 -54.13
N THR A 8 1.88 20.63 -54.33
CA THR A 8 2.94 20.68 -53.30
C THR A 8 3.64 22.03 -53.28
N SER A 9 4.10 22.48 -52.10
CA SER A 9 5.26 23.38 -51.96
C SER A 9 5.89 23.24 -50.58
N SER A 10 7.19 23.52 -50.47
CA SER A 10 8.08 22.89 -49.48
C SER A 10 9.32 23.73 -49.15
N TYR A 11 9.92 23.47 -47.97
CA TYR A 11 11.23 23.94 -47.45
C TYR A 11 11.40 25.48 -47.29
N SER A 12 11.95 26.03 -46.19
CA SER A 12 13.20 25.75 -45.48
C SER A 12 13.19 26.50 -44.13
N LEU A 13 13.60 25.92 -42.99
CA LEU A 13 14.90 26.17 -42.31
C LEU A 13 15.46 27.60 -42.54
N ASP A 14 15.82 28.40 -41.52
CA ASP A 14 16.72 27.98 -40.43
C ASP A 14 16.86 28.99 -39.24
N ARG A 15 17.49 28.51 -38.15
CA ARG A 15 18.35 29.23 -37.17
C ARG A 15 17.79 30.26 -36.14
N ALA A 16 17.96 29.92 -34.86
CA ALA A 16 18.03 30.85 -33.71
C ALA A 16 19.49 31.26 -33.37
N PRO A 17 19.69 32.34 -32.60
CA PRO A 17 20.77 32.35 -31.60
C PRO A 17 20.38 32.92 -30.21
N THR A 18 21.33 32.78 -29.28
CA THR A 18 21.24 32.75 -27.80
C THR A 18 21.32 34.12 -27.07
N PRO A 19 21.04 34.18 -25.74
CA PRO A 19 20.96 35.42 -24.97
C PRO A 19 22.32 35.97 -24.50
N ASN A 20 22.34 37.23 -24.03
CA ASN A 20 23.53 37.86 -23.46
C ASN A 20 23.21 38.66 -22.17
N ASP A 21 24.22 38.83 -21.33
CA ASP A 21 24.16 39.27 -19.92
C ASP A 21 24.80 40.67 -19.73
N LYS A 22 24.65 41.25 -18.51
CA LYS A 22 25.46 42.30 -17.86
C LYS A 22 25.04 43.79 -17.95
N SER A 23 24.31 44.20 -16.90
CA SER A 23 24.87 45.01 -15.78
C SER A 23 24.50 46.51 -15.55
N LYS A 24 24.07 46.76 -14.29
CA LYS A 24 24.41 47.88 -13.36
C LYS A 24 23.69 49.25 -13.39
N ARG A 25 23.36 49.70 -12.15
CA ARG A 25 23.11 51.07 -11.60
C ARG A 25 21.73 51.71 -11.93
N ARG A 26 20.99 52.38 -11.01
CA ARG A 26 21.20 52.89 -9.62
C ARG A 26 19.87 52.92 -8.80
N ILE A 27 19.95 52.50 -7.53
CA ILE A 27 19.48 53.11 -6.25
C ILE A 27 18.41 54.23 -6.26
N LEU A 28 17.31 54.00 -5.52
CA LEU A 28 16.53 54.90 -4.60
C LEU A 28 15.33 54.07 -4.09
N ALA A 29 15.23 53.49 -2.88
CA ALA A 29 15.26 54.01 -1.51
C ALA A 29 13.94 54.64 -1.01
N THR A 30 13.10 53.83 -0.33
CA THR A 30 12.13 54.27 0.69
C THR A 30 11.89 53.14 1.71
N LEU A 31 11.78 53.49 3.01
CA LEU A 31 11.62 52.54 4.12
C LEU A 31 10.15 52.37 4.54
N ALA A 32 9.83 51.20 5.11
CA ALA A 32 8.96 51.06 6.28
C ALA A 32 9.39 49.82 7.10
N LEU A 33 9.41 49.94 8.45
CA LEU A 33 9.92 48.91 9.37
C LEU A 33 8.81 47.99 9.93
N LEU A 34 9.23 46.79 10.36
CA LEU A 34 8.88 46.04 11.60
C LEU A 34 9.61 44.66 11.49
N ALA A 35 10.80 44.38 12.06
CA ALA A 35 11.22 44.33 13.49
C ALA A 35 10.46 43.22 14.28
N VAL A 36 11.04 42.23 14.98
CA VAL A 36 12.42 41.79 15.39
C VAL A 36 12.39 40.24 15.59
N GLY A 37 13.35 39.42 15.14
CA GLY A 37 14.49 38.83 15.91
C GLY A 37 14.14 37.52 16.68
N ALA A 38 15.05 36.60 17.04
CA ALA A 38 16.51 36.57 16.91
C ALA A 38 17.10 35.12 16.82
N VAL A 39 18.13 34.97 15.98
CA VAL A 39 19.45 34.35 16.22
C VAL A 39 19.62 33.25 17.30
N VAL A 40 20.18 32.10 16.87
CA VAL A 40 21.03 31.24 17.70
C VAL A 40 22.29 30.86 16.92
N GLY A 41 23.47 31.00 17.54
CA GLY A 41 24.72 30.52 16.98
C GLY A 41 25.89 30.67 17.94
N ALA A 42 26.32 29.55 18.55
CA ALA A 42 27.69 29.27 19.03
C ALA A 42 27.70 28.00 19.91
N VAL A 43 28.46 26.97 19.53
CA VAL A 43 29.26 26.13 20.45
C VAL A 43 30.46 25.58 19.68
N LEU A 44 31.66 25.70 20.26
CA LEU A 44 32.86 24.99 19.82
C LEU A 44 33.71 24.67 21.07
N VAL A 45 33.67 23.43 21.54
CA VAL A 45 34.65 22.87 22.52
C VAL A 45 34.88 21.40 22.19
N ILE A 46 36.13 20.96 22.21
CA ILE A 46 36.56 19.58 21.93
C ILE A 46 36.91 18.88 23.25
N GLY A 47 36.41 17.65 23.43
CA GLY A 47 36.79 16.73 24.52
C GLY A 47 36.51 15.29 24.12
N ARG A 48 37.39 14.34 24.45
CA ARG A 48 37.34 12.94 23.97
C ARG A 48 36.96 11.93 25.06
N ALA A 49 36.07 11.00 24.68
CA ALA A 49 35.84 9.65 25.24
C ALA A 49 35.21 9.56 26.66
N PRO A 50 34.55 8.42 27.02
CA PRO A 50 34.41 7.15 26.28
C PRO A 50 32.99 6.87 25.73
N LEU A 51 32.85 5.75 25.01
CA LEU A 51 31.57 5.28 24.49
C LEU A 51 30.64 4.82 25.63
N SER A 52 29.43 5.38 25.68
CA SER A 52 28.30 4.81 26.43
C SER A 52 27.26 4.28 25.45
N THR A 53 26.69 3.13 25.77
CA THR A 53 25.69 2.44 24.96
C THR A 53 24.48 3.33 24.69
N ALA A 54 24.28 3.72 23.43
CA ALA A 54 23.05 4.36 23.01
C ALA A 54 21.90 3.35 23.12
N ALA A 55 21.11 3.47 24.18
CA ALA A 55 19.80 2.83 24.23
C ALA A 55 18.99 3.34 23.02
N ALA A 56 18.43 2.42 22.25
CA ALA A 56 17.66 2.77 21.05
C ALA A 56 16.45 3.62 21.47
N SER A 57 16.52 4.93 21.24
CA SER A 57 15.38 5.81 21.42
C SER A 57 14.33 5.48 20.37
N THR A 58 13.35 4.67 20.75
CA THR A 58 12.10 4.52 20.01
C THR A 58 11.38 5.86 20.01
N THR A 59 11.60 6.66 18.96
CA THR A 59 10.77 7.83 18.67
C THR A 59 9.36 7.33 18.36
N THR A 60 8.49 7.31 19.37
CA THR A 60 7.06 7.23 19.18
C THR A 60 6.62 8.44 18.38
N ILE A 61 6.39 8.24 17.09
CA ILE A 61 5.73 9.25 16.23
C ILE A 61 4.28 9.34 16.71
N ALA A 62 4.04 10.23 17.67
CA ALA A 62 2.68 10.65 18.01
C ALA A 62 2.15 11.45 16.82
N VAL A 63 1.32 10.81 15.99
CA VAL A 63 0.71 11.46 14.81
C VAL A 63 -0.42 12.37 15.29
N VAL A 64 -0.03 13.56 15.76
CA VAL A 64 -0.94 14.64 16.13
C VAL A 64 -1.41 15.32 14.85
N SER A 65 -2.64 15.04 14.42
CA SER A 65 -3.32 15.90 13.46
C SER A 65 -3.58 17.26 14.12
N SER A 66 -3.56 18.33 13.34
CA SER A 66 -3.67 19.72 13.83
C SER A 66 -4.98 20.05 14.55
N ASP A 67 -6.00 19.19 14.41
CA ASP A 67 -7.39 19.48 14.73
C ASP A 67 -7.91 18.63 15.92
N GLY A 68 -7.02 17.97 16.66
CA GLY A 68 -7.33 17.27 17.91
C GLY A 68 -7.93 15.86 17.78
N GLY A 69 -8.19 15.39 16.55
CA GLY A 69 -8.59 14.01 16.26
C GLY A 69 -7.48 13.25 15.54
N GLY A 70 -6.62 12.54 16.29
CA GLY A 70 -5.47 11.81 15.73
C GLY A 70 -5.87 10.63 14.84
N VAL A 71 -4.87 9.95 14.26
CA VAL A 71 -5.10 8.96 13.18
C VAL A 71 -5.80 7.69 13.67
N GLY A 72 -6.75 7.22 12.85
CA GLY A 72 -7.48 5.97 13.04
C GLY A 72 -6.99 4.81 12.18
N VAL A 73 -7.53 3.61 12.45
CA VAL A 73 -7.33 2.42 11.62
C VAL A 73 -8.62 1.61 11.49
N CYS A 74 -8.90 1.10 10.30
CA CYS A 74 -10.02 0.19 10.07
C CYS A 74 -9.76 -1.16 10.75
N TYR A 75 -10.75 -1.66 11.49
CA TYR A 75 -10.72 -2.94 12.18
C TYR A 75 -11.81 -3.87 11.66
N PHE A 76 -11.41 -5.07 11.25
CA PHE A 76 -12.28 -6.16 10.83
C PHE A 76 -12.36 -7.19 11.95
N LEU A 77 -13.57 -7.54 12.38
CA LEU A 77 -13.79 -8.43 13.53
C LEU A 77 -13.56 -9.91 13.22
N GLY A 78 -13.68 -10.33 11.95
CA GLY A 78 -13.49 -11.73 11.55
C GLY A 78 -14.32 -12.70 12.41
N THR A 79 -13.63 -13.65 13.05
CA THR A 79 -14.19 -14.59 14.04
C THR A 79 -13.68 -14.30 15.45
N ASP A 80 -13.25 -13.07 15.74
CA ASP A 80 -12.57 -12.73 16.99
C ASP A 80 -13.55 -12.64 18.17
N ASN A 81 -13.07 -13.09 19.33
CA ASN A 81 -13.78 -13.01 20.61
C ASN A 81 -13.36 -11.77 21.40
N ALA A 82 -14.10 -11.47 22.48
CA ALA A 82 -13.85 -10.35 23.39
C ALA A 82 -12.38 -10.18 23.79
N THR A 83 -11.68 -11.27 24.12
CA THR A 83 -10.27 -11.24 24.55
C THR A 83 -9.33 -10.87 23.40
N THR A 84 -9.55 -11.42 22.20
CA THR A 84 -8.76 -11.04 21.02
C THR A 84 -8.98 -9.57 20.68
N ILE A 85 -10.23 -9.10 20.63
CA ILE A 85 -10.57 -7.71 20.30
C ILE A 85 -9.92 -6.74 21.29
N SER A 86 -9.97 -7.02 22.60
CA SER A 86 -9.34 -6.20 23.63
C SER A 86 -7.81 -6.12 23.49
N ARG A 87 -7.16 -7.25 23.18
CA ARG A 87 -5.71 -7.29 22.90
C ARG A 87 -5.37 -6.52 21.63
N ASP A 88 -6.16 -6.66 20.59
CA ASP A 88 -5.96 -6.00 19.32
C ASP A 88 -6.15 -4.47 19.45
N PHE A 89 -7.12 -4.01 20.25
CA PHE A 89 -7.30 -2.59 20.54
C PHE A 89 -6.14 -2.02 21.37
N ALA A 90 -5.63 -2.78 22.35
CA ALA A 90 -4.39 -2.41 23.05
C ALA A 90 -3.19 -2.35 22.09
N LYS A 91 -3.11 -3.25 21.10
CA LYS A 91 -2.08 -3.23 20.05
C LYS A 91 -2.22 -2.00 19.15
N ILE A 92 -3.43 -1.69 18.69
CA ILE A 92 -3.75 -0.49 17.90
C ILE A 92 -3.28 0.78 18.62
N LYS A 93 -3.48 0.86 19.95
CA LYS A 93 -3.08 2.02 20.77
C LYS A 93 -1.57 2.33 20.76
N GLU A 94 -0.71 1.37 20.40
CA GLU A 94 0.74 1.62 20.23
C GLU A 94 1.06 2.60 19.09
N ARG A 95 0.13 2.81 18.14
CA ARG A 95 0.35 3.57 16.89
C ARG A 95 -0.79 4.51 16.50
N PHE A 96 -2.01 4.28 16.99
CA PHE A 96 -3.22 5.00 16.62
C PHE A 96 -3.95 5.58 17.84
N SER A 97 -4.72 6.65 17.64
CA SER A 97 -5.61 7.20 18.66
C SER A 97 -7.07 6.80 18.48
N ALA A 98 -7.44 6.34 17.28
CA ALA A 98 -8.80 5.93 16.97
C ALA A 98 -8.86 4.56 16.29
N VAL A 99 -10.03 3.92 16.35
CA VAL A 99 -10.38 2.73 15.59
C VAL A 99 -11.69 2.96 14.84
N ARG A 100 -11.79 2.42 13.62
CA ARG A 100 -13.03 2.42 12.84
C ARG A 100 -13.54 1.01 12.70
N THR A 101 -14.78 0.77 13.10
CA THR A 101 -15.43 -0.54 13.03
C THR A 101 -16.57 -0.55 12.01
N TYR A 102 -17.00 -1.74 11.58
CA TYR A 102 -18.10 -1.93 10.62
C TYR A 102 -19.44 -2.33 11.28
N GLN A 103 -19.38 -2.72 12.55
CA GLN A 103 -20.48 -2.97 13.49
C GLN A 103 -19.98 -2.54 14.90
N THR A 104 -20.85 -2.51 15.91
CA THR A 104 -20.52 -2.03 17.27
C THR A 104 -20.82 -3.06 18.37
N SER A 105 -21.81 -3.92 18.16
CA SER A 105 -21.98 -5.15 18.94
C SER A 105 -21.22 -6.30 18.27
N SER A 106 -20.43 -7.06 19.01
CA SER A 106 -19.79 -8.27 18.47
C SER A 106 -19.37 -9.23 19.58
N SER A 107 -19.62 -10.54 19.41
CA SER A 107 -19.13 -11.59 20.33
C SER A 107 -19.45 -11.33 21.82
N GLY A 108 -20.63 -10.77 22.11
CA GLY A 108 -21.05 -10.38 23.48
C GLY A 108 -20.37 -9.13 24.04
N SER A 109 -19.59 -8.41 23.23
CA SER A 109 -18.87 -7.19 23.60
C SER A 109 -19.44 -5.96 22.90
N ASN A 110 -19.38 -4.82 23.59
CA ASN A 110 -19.64 -3.51 23.01
C ASN A 110 -18.28 -2.85 22.70
N LEU A 111 -18.02 -2.58 21.43
CA LEU A 111 -16.70 -2.10 20.96
C LEU A 111 -16.36 -0.68 21.44
N ILE A 112 -17.36 0.11 21.85
CA ILE A 112 -17.14 1.42 22.47
C ILE A 112 -16.44 1.27 23.82
N ASP A 113 -16.82 0.25 24.60
CA ASP A 113 -16.24 -0.02 25.92
C ASP A 113 -14.80 -0.47 25.79
N VAL A 114 -14.54 -1.36 24.82
CA VAL A 114 -13.19 -1.86 24.52
C VAL A 114 -12.30 -0.72 24.02
N ALA A 115 -12.83 0.19 23.19
CA ALA A 115 -12.13 1.40 22.78
C ALA A 115 -11.81 2.30 23.98
N ALA A 116 -12.80 2.58 24.83
CA ALA A 116 -12.61 3.40 26.04
C ALA A 116 -11.57 2.79 26.99
N GLN A 117 -11.61 1.47 27.22
CA GLN A 117 -10.64 0.74 28.05
C GLN A 117 -9.22 0.78 27.47
N ALA A 118 -9.08 0.72 26.14
CA ALA A 118 -7.79 0.89 25.45
C ALA A 118 -7.33 2.35 25.34
N GLY A 119 -8.13 3.32 25.78
CA GLY A 119 -7.87 4.76 25.58
C GLY A 119 -7.89 5.18 24.09
N LEU A 120 -8.64 4.45 23.26
CA LEU A 120 -8.92 4.77 21.87
C LEU A 120 -10.26 5.52 21.76
N GLN A 121 -10.37 6.38 20.76
CA GLN A 121 -11.66 6.86 20.26
C GLN A 121 -12.20 5.91 19.17
N ILE A 122 -13.49 5.98 18.86
CA ILE A 122 -14.14 5.07 17.90
C ILE A 122 -15.04 5.78 16.88
N HIS A 123 -14.86 5.42 15.61
CA HIS A 123 -15.88 5.59 14.57
C HIS A 123 -16.73 4.31 14.57
N ALA A 124 -17.84 4.34 15.30
CA ALA A 124 -18.69 3.19 15.57
C ALA A 124 -19.48 2.77 14.31
N GLY A 125 -19.40 1.50 13.92
CA GLY A 125 -20.12 0.97 12.77
C GLY A 125 -21.55 0.52 13.10
N VAL A 126 -22.47 0.72 12.15
CA VAL A 126 -23.81 0.11 12.18
C VAL A 126 -24.01 -0.75 10.93
N SER A 127 -24.29 -2.03 11.12
CA SER A 127 -24.71 -2.93 10.05
C SER A 127 -26.03 -2.47 9.44
N ILE A 128 -26.07 -2.36 8.11
CA ILE A 128 -27.28 -2.01 7.36
C ILE A 128 -27.81 -3.16 6.49
N ASN A 129 -26.99 -4.20 6.26
CA ASN A 129 -27.35 -5.38 5.47
C ASN A 129 -27.95 -6.50 6.33
N ASP A 130 -27.53 -6.59 7.59
CA ASP A 130 -28.13 -7.46 8.60
C ASP A 130 -28.94 -6.59 9.55
N ARG A 131 -30.25 -6.84 9.61
CA ARG A 131 -31.18 -6.01 10.36
C ARG A 131 -31.03 -6.18 11.86
N ASP A 132 -30.86 -7.41 12.33
CA ASP A 132 -30.84 -7.77 13.74
C ASP A 132 -29.49 -7.36 14.36
N GLN A 133 -28.39 -7.61 13.65
CA GLN A 133 -27.08 -7.06 14.01
C GLN A 133 -27.11 -5.52 14.03
N GLY A 134 -27.79 -4.88 13.07
CA GLY A 134 -27.94 -3.43 13.03
C GLY A 134 -28.71 -2.85 14.21
N ASP A 135 -29.75 -3.54 14.71
CA ASP A 135 -30.46 -3.14 15.93
C ASP A 135 -29.61 -3.38 17.20
N GLN A 136 -28.83 -4.46 17.25
CA GLN A 136 -27.84 -4.68 18.32
C GLN A 136 -26.74 -3.60 18.33
N ASP A 137 -26.24 -3.19 17.16
CA ASP A 137 -25.26 -2.10 17.02
C ASP A 137 -25.83 -0.79 17.53
N ILE A 138 -27.08 -0.46 17.18
CA ILE A 138 -27.77 0.75 17.66
C ILE A 138 -27.93 0.73 19.18
N GLN A 139 -28.33 -0.41 19.76
CA GLN A 139 -28.44 -0.52 21.22
C GLN A 139 -27.07 -0.39 21.91
N ALA A 140 -26.03 -1.03 21.37
CA ALA A 140 -24.65 -0.91 21.85
C ALA A 140 -24.14 0.54 21.77
N ILE A 141 -24.51 1.29 20.72
CA ILE A 141 -24.18 2.72 20.61
C ILE A 141 -24.88 3.54 21.70
N VAL A 142 -26.18 3.34 21.90
CA VAL A 142 -26.97 4.04 22.93
C VAL A 142 -26.42 3.76 24.34
N ASP A 143 -26.05 2.51 24.64
CA ASP A 143 -25.49 2.15 25.94
C ASP A 143 -24.01 2.52 26.09
N GLY A 144 -23.28 2.62 24.98
CA GLY A 144 -21.91 3.17 24.92
C GLY A 144 -21.89 4.67 25.20
N LEU A 145 -22.82 5.44 24.63
CA LEU A 145 -22.96 6.88 24.85
C LEU A 145 -23.18 7.23 26.33
N LYS A 146 -24.05 6.48 27.03
CA LYS A 146 -24.32 6.68 28.46
C LYS A 146 -23.10 6.46 29.36
N ARG A 147 -22.14 5.64 28.94
CA ARG A 147 -20.99 5.21 29.75
C ARG A 147 -19.67 5.86 29.34
N HIS A 148 -19.53 6.18 28.05
CA HIS A 148 -18.32 6.65 27.40
C HIS A 148 -18.61 7.75 26.37
N PRO A 149 -19.29 8.86 26.74
CA PRO A 149 -19.77 9.87 25.79
C PRO A 149 -18.65 10.55 24.98
N THR A 150 -17.43 10.63 25.53
CA THR A 150 -16.26 11.23 24.88
C THR A 150 -15.49 10.27 23.96
N THR A 151 -15.87 8.98 23.92
CA THR A 151 -15.16 7.95 23.16
C THR A 151 -15.60 7.89 21.69
N LEU A 152 -16.85 8.23 21.36
CA LEU A 152 -17.34 8.20 19.98
C LEU A 152 -16.94 9.48 19.21
N LEU A 153 -16.31 9.30 18.05
CA LEU A 153 -16.05 10.38 17.08
C LEU A 153 -17.19 10.57 16.08
N SER A 154 -17.82 9.46 15.68
CA SER A 154 -18.97 9.42 14.78
C SER A 154 -19.66 8.07 14.86
N VAL A 155 -20.95 8.02 14.52
CA VAL A 155 -21.60 6.76 14.14
C VAL A 155 -21.63 6.67 12.61
N SER A 156 -21.20 5.55 12.04
CA SER A 156 -21.10 5.37 10.60
C SER A 156 -21.92 4.19 10.10
N THR A 157 -22.81 4.44 9.15
CA THR A 157 -23.43 3.39 8.33
C THR A 157 -22.48 3.01 7.20
N TYR A 158 -22.30 1.72 6.93
CA TYR A 158 -21.45 1.26 5.83
C TYR A 158 -22.21 0.37 4.87
N GLY A 159 -22.22 0.77 3.59
CA GLY A 159 -22.64 -0.10 2.50
C GLY A 159 -21.63 -1.24 2.31
N LYS A 160 -21.91 -2.41 2.90
CA LYS A 160 -21.27 -3.64 2.45
C LYS A 160 -21.86 -4.00 1.09
N ALA A 161 -21.33 -3.42 0.00
CA ALA A 161 -21.49 -4.03 -1.33
C ALA A 161 -21.11 -5.51 -1.18
N LEU A 162 -22.02 -6.39 -1.59
CA LEU A 162 -21.98 -7.79 -1.19
C LEU A 162 -20.64 -8.42 -1.59
N GLU A 163 -20.11 -9.24 -0.69
CA GLU A 163 -18.77 -9.84 -0.77
C GLU A 163 -18.62 -10.88 -1.90
N TYR A 164 -19.62 -10.98 -2.76
CA TYR A 164 -19.72 -11.89 -3.90
C TYR A 164 -19.77 -11.17 -5.25
N ASP A 165 -19.79 -9.84 -5.28
CA ASP A 165 -19.90 -9.02 -6.50
C ASP A 165 -18.60 -8.28 -6.86
N TRP A 166 -17.44 -8.87 -6.52
CA TRP A 166 -16.25 -8.64 -7.33
C TRP A 166 -16.43 -9.39 -8.64
N ASP A 167 -16.98 -8.71 -9.63
CA ASP A 167 -17.12 -9.28 -10.96
C ASP A 167 -15.72 -9.47 -11.58
N HIS A 168 -15.27 -10.72 -11.59
CA HIS A 168 -13.99 -11.12 -12.18
C HIS A 168 -13.97 -10.90 -13.71
N ASN A 169 -15.12 -10.58 -14.32
CA ASN A 169 -15.26 -10.29 -15.75
C ASN A 169 -15.16 -8.79 -16.06
N LEU A 170 -15.10 -7.89 -15.07
CA LEU A 170 -14.77 -6.48 -15.29
C LEU A 170 -13.26 -6.34 -15.52
N GLY A 171 -12.86 -6.49 -16.79
CA GLY A 171 -11.46 -6.53 -17.21
C GLY A 171 -10.62 -5.36 -16.69
N GLY A 172 -9.50 -5.70 -16.02
CA GLY A 172 -8.49 -4.75 -15.53
C GLY A 172 -8.87 -3.96 -14.28
N THR A 173 -10.12 -3.50 -14.16
CA THR A 173 -10.54 -2.62 -13.06
C THR A 173 -11.18 -3.40 -11.91
N GLN A 174 -10.35 -3.85 -10.95
CA GLN A 174 -10.80 -4.47 -9.69
C GLN A 174 -11.48 -3.48 -8.71
N ARG A 175 -12.16 -2.46 -9.24
CA ARG A 175 -12.74 -1.35 -8.49
C ARG A 175 -14.15 -1.73 -8.05
N ARG A 176 -14.46 -1.55 -6.76
CA ARG A 176 -15.70 -2.06 -6.13
C ARG A 176 -16.87 -1.14 -6.43
N VAL A 177 -17.70 -1.48 -7.41
CA VAL A 177 -18.91 -0.71 -7.77
C VAL A 177 -20.08 -1.07 -6.84
N LEU A 178 -20.78 -0.07 -6.31
CA LEU A 178 -22.00 -0.28 -5.54
C LEU A 178 -23.20 -0.65 -6.45
N LYS A 179 -23.33 -1.95 -6.76
CA LYS A 179 -24.31 -2.51 -7.72
C LYS A 179 -25.78 -2.13 -7.47
N ASP A 180 -26.18 -1.94 -6.21
CA ASP A 180 -27.50 -1.40 -5.84
C ASP A 180 -27.36 -0.24 -4.87
N ALA A 181 -27.03 0.94 -5.42
CA ALA A 181 -26.91 2.17 -4.68
C ALA A 181 -28.23 2.58 -4.01
N THR A 182 -29.37 2.39 -4.69
CA THR A 182 -30.70 2.79 -4.21
C THR A 182 -31.10 2.03 -2.94
N THR A 183 -30.99 0.70 -2.93
CA THR A 183 -31.30 -0.12 -1.75
C THR A 183 -30.30 0.17 -0.63
N THR A 184 -29.01 0.27 -0.93
CA THR A 184 -27.98 0.58 0.08
C THR A 184 -28.26 1.92 0.78
N ILE A 185 -28.63 2.96 0.02
CA ILE A 185 -28.98 4.28 0.53
C ILE A 185 -30.28 4.24 1.35
N SER A 186 -31.27 3.46 0.90
CA SER A 186 -32.52 3.27 1.66
C SER A 186 -32.28 2.60 3.02
N LEU A 187 -31.48 1.53 3.04
CA LEU A 187 -31.10 0.83 4.28
C LEU A 187 -30.29 1.73 5.22
N ALA A 188 -29.37 2.55 4.69
CA ALA A 188 -28.64 3.54 5.47
C ALA A 188 -29.58 4.58 6.11
N LYS A 189 -30.54 5.14 5.36
CA LYS A 189 -31.56 6.06 5.92
C LYS A 189 -32.37 5.41 7.04
N GLN A 190 -32.80 4.17 6.84
CA GLN A 190 -33.55 3.43 7.85
C GLN A 190 -32.71 3.13 9.10
N ALA A 191 -31.41 2.86 8.97
CA ALA A 191 -30.50 2.72 10.12
C ALA A 191 -30.33 4.03 10.89
N ILE A 192 -30.14 5.16 10.18
CA ILE A 192 -30.01 6.50 10.79
C ILE A 192 -31.29 6.91 11.53
N GLN A 193 -32.46 6.66 10.95
CA GLN A 193 -33.75 6.94 11.59
C GLN A 193 -33.94 6.13 12.88
N ARG A 194 -33.58 4.84 12.87
CA ARG A 194 -33.63 3.98 14.06
C ARG A 194 -32.66 4.42 15.15
N LEU A 195 -31.43 4.77 14.79
CA LEU A 195 -30.44 5.28 15.72
C LEU A 195 -30.95 6.52 16.46
N ARG A 196 -31.51 7.50 15.72
CA ARG A 196 -32.10 8.70 16.32
C ARG A 196 -33.29 8.36 17.21
N ALA A 197 -34.21 7.51 16.76
CA ALA A 197 -35.36 7.08 17.55
C ALA A 197 -34.96 6.35 18.85
N ALA A 198 -33.95 5.47 18.80
CA ALA A 198 -33.43 4.76 19.97
C ALA A 198 -32.71 5.71 20.95
N ALA A 199 -31.91 6.65 20.44
CA ALA A 199 -31.26 7.67 21.26
C ALA A 199 -32.27 8.61 21.93
N ALA A 200 -33.33 9.02 21.20
CA ALA A 200 -34.42 9.82 21.74
C ALA A 200 -35.19 9.08 22.83
N ALA A 201 -35.58 7.82 22.59
CA ALA A 201 -36.24 6.97 23.58
C ALA A 201 -35.38 6.71 24.84
N ALA A 202 -34.05 6.73 24.68
CA ALA A 202 -33.08 6.61 25.77
C ALA A 202 -32.65 7.95 26.41
N ASN A 203 -33.19 9.08 25.95
CA ASN A 203 -32.83 10.45 26.36
C ASN A 203 -31.34 10.81 26.18
N VAL A 204 -30.69 10.29 25.13
CA VAL A 204 -29.29 10.59 24.75
C VAL A 204 -29.15 11.15 23.32
N GLU A 205 -30.25 11.61 22.71
CA GLU A 205 -30.22 12.19 21.35
C GLU A 205 -29.34 13.45 21.26
N ALA A 206 -29.30 14.27 22.31
CA ALA A 206 -28.45 15.45 22.39
C ALA A 206 -26.94 15.12 22.43
N ASP A 207 -26.59 13.89 22.85
CA ASP A 207 -25.22 13.39 22.95
C ASP A 207 -24.79 12.60 21.70
N LEU A 208 -25.67 12.44 20.70
CA LEU A 208 -25.32 11.72 19.47
C LEU A 208 -24.16 12.43 18.74
N PRO A 209 -23.05 11.71 18.44
CA PRO A 209 -21.97 12.26 17.63
C PRO A 209 -22.44 12.37 16.16
N PRO A 210 -21.69 13.12 15.33
CA PRO A 210 -22.01 13.25 13.91
C PRO A 210 -22.23 11.89 13.22
N ILE A 211 -23.31 11.81 12.44
CA ILE A 211 -23.70 10.59 11.74
C ILE A 211 -23.10 10.60 10.33
N ALA A 212 -22.40 9.53 9.98
CA ALA A 212 -21.78 9.34 8.68
C ALA A 212 -22.47 8.23 7.87
N MET A 213 -22.36 8.33 6.54
CA MET A 213 -22.35 7.15 5.67
C MET A 213 -20.96 6.98 5.11
N VAL A 214 -20.53 5.74 4.85
CA VAL A 214 -19.27 5.45 4.19
C VAL A 214 -19.46 4.64 2.91
N GLN A 215 -18.86 5.13 1.82
CA GLN A 215 -18.85 4.52 0.48
C GLN A 215 -17.46 4.72 -0.18
N GLN A 216 -17.23 4.17 -1.37
CA GLN A 216 -16.03 4.53 -2.16
C GLN A 216 -16.22 5.91 -2.83
N ASP A 217 -15.12 6.51 -3.28
CA ASP A 217 -15.15 7.81 -3.96
C ASP A 217 -16.00 7.80 -5.24
N GLN A 218 -15.91 6.76 -6.08
CA GLN A 218 -16.77 6.71 -7.26
C GLN A 218 -18.26 6.57 -6.92
N ASP A 219 -18.61 5.88 -5.84
CA ASP A 219 -20.01 5.69 -5.43
C ASP A 219 -20.62 7.03 -5.00
N TRP A 220 -19.85 7.84 -4.26
CA TRP A 220 -20.24 9.21 -3.91
C TRP A 220 -20.47 10.10 -5.14
N LEU A 221 -19.67 9.96 -6.19
CA LEU A 221 -19.82 10.77 -7.41
C LEU A 221 -21.02 10.36 -8.29
N MET A 222 -21.73 9.27 -7.96
CA MET A 222 -22.98 8.86 -8.64
C MET A 222 -24.15 9.80 -8.31
N VAL A 223 -25.19 9.79 -9.15
CA VAL A 223 -26.37 10.66 -8.95
C VAL A 223 -27.17 10.22 -7.73
N GLU A 224 -27.27 8.91 -7.54
CA GLU A 224 -27.99 8.21 -6.47
C GLU A 224 -27.49 8.64 -5.09
N ALA A 225 -26.18 8.74 -4.90
CA ALA A 225 -25.54 9.14 -3.65
C ALA A 225 -25.92 10.56 -3.19
N LYS A 226 -26.30 11.47 -4.11
CA LYS A 226 -26.80 12.80 -3.72
C LYS A 226 -28.05 12.72 -2.84
N GLY A 227 -28.83 11.64 -2.94
CA GLY A 227 -30.01 11.40 -2.15
C GLY A 227 -29.77 11.13 -0.65
N ILE A 228 -28.57 10.70 -0.22
CA ILE A 228 -28.24 10.49 1.21
C ILE A 228 -27.58 11.72 1.86
N VAL A 229 -26.96 12.61 1.08
CA VAL A 229 -26.10 13.70 1.59
C VAL A 229 -26.81 14.63 2.59
N SER A 230 -28.12 14.87 2.44
CA SER A 230 -28.92 15.66 3.38
C SER A 230 -29.25 14.94 4.70
N SER A 231 -29.11 13.61 4.74
CA SER A 231 -29.45 12.74 5.88
C SER A 231 -28.26 12.46 6.81
N VAL A 232 -27.04 12.80 6.38
CA VAL A 232 -25.77 12.57 7.11
C VAL A 232 -25.05 13.88 7.41
N ASP A 233 -24.31 13.91 8.50
CA ASP A 233 -23.49 15.05 8.94
C ASP A 233 -22.08 14.99 8.33
N ILE A 234 -21.57 13.76 8.11
CA ILE A 234 -20.25 13.47 7.53
C ILE A 234 -20.38 12.58 6.30
N ILE A 235 -19.63 12.93 5.24
CA ILE A 235 -19.32 12.07 4.10
C ILE A 235 -18.05 11.30 4.45
N GLY A 236 -18.17 10.01 4.76
CA GLY A 236 -17.01 9.14 4.88
C GLY A 236 -16.65 8.55 3.53
N VAL A 237 -15.40 8.72 3.09
CA VAL A 237 -14.93 8.21 1.79
C VAL A 237 -13.81 7.19 1.98
N VAL A 238 -13.89 6.07 1.27
CA VAL A 238 -12.78 5.11 1.13
C VAL A 238 -12.12 5.36 -0.22
N ILE A 239 -10.81 5.63 -0.21
CA ILE A 239 -10.02 5.87 -1.42
C ILE A 239 -8.86 4.89 -1.42
N GLN A 240 -8.81 4.01 -2.42
CA GLN A 240 -7.77 3.00 -2.56
C GLN A 240 -7.07 3.18 -3.91
N PRO A 241 -5.94 3.92 -3.97
CA PRO A 241 -5.18 4.15 -5.21
C PRO A 241 -4.74 2.87 -5.90
N TYR A 242 -4.38 1.85 -5.12
CA TYR A 242 -3.97 0.53 -5.62
C TYR A 242 -4.97 -0.12 -6.61
N TYR A 243 -6.28 0.10 -6.43
CA TYR A 243 -7.32 -0.46 -7.31
C TYR A 243 -7.70 0.44 -8.48
N ASP A 244 -6.99 1.55 -8.69
CA ASP A 244 -7.36 2.50 -9.74
C ASP A 244 -7.03 2.01 -11.17
N ALA A 245 -7.68 2.64 -12.14
CA ALA A 245 -7.58 2.36 -13.57
C ALA A 245 -6.52 3.21 -14.30
N THR A 246 -5.97 4.26 -13.68
CA THR A 246 -4.93 5.08 -14.32
C THR A 246 -3.57 4.39 -14.35
N ASP A 247 -2.73 4.84 -15.28
CA ASP A 247 -1.37 4.35 -15.49
C ASP A 247 -0.49 4.52 -14.24
N ALA A 248 0.40 3.55 -13.99
CA ALA A 248 1.30 3.48 -12.84
C ALA A 248 2.40 4.57 -12.82
N SER A 249 2.28 5.58 -13.68
CA SER A 249 3.13 6.78 -13.73
C SER A 249 2.71 7.87 -12.73
N THR A 250 1.48 7.84 -12.20
CA THR A 250 1.08 8.69 -11.07
C THR A 250 1.58 8.12 -9.74
N THR A 251 2.04 8.96 -8.81
CA THR A 251 2.38 8.44 -7.47
C THR A 251 1.10 8.16 -6.68
N PRO A 252 1.05 7.10 -5.85
CA PRO A 252 -0.16 6.74 -5.10
C PRO A 252 -0.75 7.84 -4.20
N MET A 253 0.09 8.78 -3.76
CA MET A 253 -0.33 9.92 -2.93
C MET A 253 -0.91 11.06 -3.76
N ASP A 254 -0.46 11.23 -5.01
CA ASP A 254 -1.05 12.20 -5.94
C ASP A 254 -2.47 11.77 -6.33
N ASP A 255 -2.68 10.47 -6.61
CA ASP A 255 -4.02 9.92 -6.87
C ASP A 255 -4.96 10.08 -5.66
N LEU A 256 -4.48 9.67 -4.46
CA LEU A 256 -5.24 9.86 -3.22
C LEU A 256 -5.64 11.33 -3.02
N THR A 257 -4.71 12.27 -3.23
CA THR A 257 -4.94 13.70 -3.07
C THR A 257 -5.92 14.24 -4.12
N ALA A 258 -5.79 13.83 -5.38
CA ALA A 258 -6.66 14.24 -6.47
C ALA A 258 -8.11 13.75 -6.25
N ARG A 259 -8.28 12.47 -5.90
CA ARG A 259 -9.61 11.87 -5.63
C ARG A 259 -10.24 12.43 -4.35
N TRP A 260 -9.43 12.69 -3.32
CA TRP A 260 -9.89 13.43 -2.13
C TRP A 260 -10.43 14.81 -2.49
N ASN A 261 -9.65 15.59 -3.25
CA ASN A 261 -10.05 16.94 -3.67
C ASN A 261 -11.31 16.94 -4.54
N ALA A 262 -11.48 15.94 -5.42
CA ALA A 262 -12.70 15.78 -6.21
C ALA A 262 -13.96 15.59 -5.34
N ILE A 263 -13.86 14.83 -4.24
CA ILE A 263 -14.97 14.63 -3.29
C ILE A 263 -15.26 15.90 -2.49
N VAL A 264 -14.23 16.60 -2.01
CA VAL A 264 -14.39 17.89 -1.31
C VAL A 264 -15.01 18.94 -2.24
N GLN A 265 -14.60 18.98 -3.51
CA GLN A 265 -15.17 19.88 -4.53
C GLN A 265 -16.62 19.53 -4.89
N ALA A 266 -16.98 18.25 -4.90
CA ALA A 266 -18.37 17.81 -5.13
C ALA A 266 -19.31 18.17 -3.96
N TYR A 267 -18.76 18.30 -2.74
CA TYR A 267 -19.53 18.52 -1.51
C TYR A 267 -18.95 19.63 -0.61
N PRO A 268 -18.82 20.87 -1.10
CA PRO A 268 -18.06 21.94 -0.43
C PRO A 268 -18.66 22.37 0.92
N ASN A 269 -19.93 22.06 1.18
CA ASN A 269 -20.66 22.40 2.41
C ASN A 269 -20.83 21.21 3.36
N LYS A 270 -20.09 20.10 3.17
CA LYS A 270 -20.15 18.91 4.03
C LYS A 270 -18.79 18.61 4.64
N LYS A 271 -18.81 18.10 5.87
CA LYS A 271 -17.62 17.51 6.48
C LYS A 271 -17.30 16.21 5.73
N VAL A 272 -16.07 16.06 5.27
CA VAL A 272 -15.57 14.84 4.64
C VAL A 272 -14.50 14.24 5.56
N VAL A 273 -14.51 12.92 5.70
CA VAL A 273 -13.46 12.16 6.43
C VAL A 273 -12.99 11.00 5.55
N LEU A 274 -11.67 10.83 5.44
CA LEU A 274 -11.08 9.69 4.77
C LEU A 274 -11.21 8.47 5.69
N ALA A 275 -12.28 7.71 5.46
CA ALA A 275 -12.68 6.58 6.27
C ALA A 275 -11.87 5.30 5.96
N GLY A 276 -10.95 5.33 5.00
CA GLY A 276 -10.02 4.24 4.71
C GLY A 276 -9.14 4.50 3.48
N THR A 277 -7.83 4.34 3.63
CA THR A 277 -6.86 4.23 2.52
C THR A 277 -5.69 3.34 2.89
N GLY A 278 -5.03 2.72 1.90
CA GLY A 278 -3.90 1.83 2.15
C GLY A 278 -3.24 1.34 0.88
N TRP A 279 -2.14 0.62 1.04
CA TRP A 279 -1.43 -0.08 -0.03
C TRP A 279 -1.05 -1.49 0.45
N PRO A 280 -1.14 -2.54 -0.39
CA PRO A 280 -0.99 -3.91 0.09
C PRO A 280 0.48 -4.31 0.21
N THR A 281 0.79 -5.14 1.20
CA THR A 281 2.12 -5.71 1.37
C THR A 281 2.41 -6.86 0.42
N ASN A 282 1.36 -7.53 -0.05
CA ASN A 282 1.42 -8.63 -1.02
C ASN A 282 0.06 -8.80 -1.74
N GLY A 283 0.03 -9.48 -2.88
CA GLY A 283 -1.19 -9.73 -3.66
C GLY A 283 -0.94 -9.74 -5.18
N PRO A 284 -2.00 -9.78 -6.00
CA PRO A 284 -1.86 -9.62 -7.45
C PRO A 284 -1.30 -8.23 -7.83
N THR A 285 -0.91 -8.04 -9.09
CA THR A 285 -0.72 -6.69 -9.64
C THR A 285 -2.05 -6.20 -10.22
N VAL A 286 -2.41 -4.93 -10.00
CA VAL A 286 -3.62 -4.31 -10.58
C VAL A 286 -3.21 -3.08 -11.38
N ASN A 287 -3.38 -3.09 -12.70
CA ASN A 287 -3.06 -1.96 -13.60
C ASN A 287 -1.62 -1.40 -13.45
N GLY A 288 -0.65 -2.26 -13.10
CA GLY A 288 0.74 -1.85 -12.82
C GLY A 288 0.99 -1.35 -11.39
N HIS A 289 -0.04 -1.28 -10.53
CA HIS A 289 0.12 -1.10 -9.09
C HIS A 289 0.64 -2.38 -8.44
N TYR A 290 1.88 -2.33 -7.98
CA TYR A 290 2.58 -3.46 -7.37
C TYR A 290 2.48 -3.44 -5.84
N PRO A 291 1.91 -4.47 -5.20
CA PRO A 291 1.96 -4.62 -3.75
C PRO A 291 3.38 -5.04 -3.33
N SER A 292 3.87 -4.47 -2.23
CA SER A 292 5.11 -4.91 -1.58
C SER A 292 5.20 -4.33 -0.17
N MET A 293 5.99 -4.97 0.70
CA MET A 293 6.29 -4.45 2.04
C MET A 293 6.86 -3.02 2.01
N VAL A 294 7.74 -2.71 1.05
CA VAL A 294 8.39 -1.39 0.94
C VAL A 294 7.44 -0.33 0.38
N THR A 295 6.61 -0.69 -0.60
CA THR A 295 5.59 0.23 -1.14
C THR A 295 4.50 0.51 -0.09
N ALA A 296 4.07 -0.51 0.66
CA ALA A 296 3.13 -0.35 1.76
C ALA A 296 3.70 0.52 2.88
N GLN A 297 4.95 0.30 3.31
CA GLN A 297 5.63 1.15 4.28
C GLN A 297 5.71 2.60 3.80
N LYS A 298 6.13 2.84 2.54
CA LYS A 298 6.20 4.18 1.97
C LYS A 298 4.83 4.85 1.95
N PHE A 299 3.81 4.14 1.48
CA PHE A 299 2.44 4.65 1.41
C PHE A 299 1.91 5.04 2.80
N VAL A 300 2.11 4.17 3.80
CA VAL A 300 1.70 4.46 5.19
C VAL A 300 2.43 5.70 5.72
N HIS A 301 3.75 5.77 5.57
CA HIS A 301 4.54 6.94 5.99
C HIS A 301 4.02 8.24 5.33
N ASP A 302 3.85 8.23 4.01
CA ASP A 302 3.47 9.43 3.26
C ASP A 302 1.99 9.82 3.53
N ALA A 303 1.10 8.84 3.73
CA ALA A 303 -0.27 9.08 4.15
C ALA A 303 -0.34 9.70 5.56
N LEU A 304 0.46 9.22 6.52
CA LEU A 304 0.55 9.82 7.85
C LEU A 304 1.09 11.26 7.81
N ALA A 305 2.07 11.54 6.94
CA ALA A 305 2.55 12.90 6.70
C ALA A 305 1.46 13.79 6.07
N TRP A 306 0.73 13.27 5.09
CA TRP A 306 -0.39 13.97 4.45
C TRP A 306 -1.54 14.26 5.44
N PHE A 307 -1.91 13.30 6.31
CA PHE A 307 -2.85 13.52 7.41
C PHE A 307 -2.39 14.63 8.37
N SER A 308 -1.10 14.66 8.69
CA SER A 308 -0.51 15.68 9.56
C SER A 308 -0.53 17.09 8.92
N SER A 309 -0.66 17.18 7.60
CA SER A 309 -0.89 18.45 6.87
C SER A 309 -2.37 18.83 6.69
N GLY A 310 -3.31 18.11 7.33
CA GLY A 310 -4.75 18.34 7.21
C GLY A 310 -5.45 17.50 6.13
N GLY A 311 -4.72 16.61 5.45
CA GLY A 311 -5.29 15.68 4.48
C GLY A 311 -6.24 14.68 5.13
N GLY A 312 -7.35 14.37 4.47
CA GLY A 312 -8.29 13.33 4.93
C GLY A 312 -9.27 13.76 6.03
N GLY A 313 -9.24 15.02 6.47
CA GLY A 313 -10.18 15.54 7.47
C GLY A 313 -9.87 15.10 8.90
N VAL A 314 -10.87 15.15 9.79
CA VAL A 314 -10.70 14.81 11.22
C VAL A 314 -10.65 13.29 11.41
N SER A 315 -9.62 12.80 12.10
CA SER A 315 -9.39 11.36 12.38
C SER A 315 -9.46 10.47 11.12
N PRO A 316 -8.59 10.71 10.11
CA PRO A 316 -8.52 9.88 8.92
C PRO A 316 -8.02 8.47 9.27
N SER A 317 -8.46 7.46 8.53
CA SER A 317 -8.21 6.06 8.84
C SER A 317 -7.36 5.33 7.78
N LEU A 318 -6.35 4.58 8.24
CA LEU A 318 -5.66 3.60 7.40
C LEU A 318 -6.45 2.29 7.27
N PHE A 319 -6.36 1.68 6.10
CA PHE A 319 -6.95 0.38 5.75
C PHE A 319 -5.81 -0.64 5.61
N ALA A 320 -5.65 -1.60 6.51
CA ALA A 320 -6.41 -1.85 7.74
C ALA A 320 -5.50 -2.48 8.82
N PHE A 321 -5.97 -2.59 10.07
CA PHE A 321 -5.16 -3.15 11.17
C PHE A 321 -4.69 -4.57 10.81
N GLU A 322 -5.65 -5.47 10.60
CA GLU A 322 -5.44 -6.76 9.94
C GLU A 322 -6.37 -6.84 8.73
N TYR A 323 -5.83 -7.36 7.63
CA TYR A 323 -6.57 -7.77 6.44
C TYR A 323 -5.69 -8.76 5.69
N VAL A 324 -5.99 -10.05 5.85
CA VAL A 324 -5.27 -11.15 5.21
C VAL A 324 -6.26 -11.94 4.36
N ASP A 325 -5.94 -12.08 3.08
CA ASP A 325 -6.73 -12.84 2.12
C ASP A 325 -5.76 -13.46 1.11
N SER A 326 -5.73 -14.79 1.05
CA SER A 326 -4.81 -15.53 0.18
C SER A 326 -5.14 -15.42 -1.31
N LYS A 327 -6.30 -14.85 -1.65
CA LYS A 327 -6.75 -14.63 -3.03
C LYS A 327 -6.83 -13.15 -3.40
N ARG A 328 -6.55 -12.22 -2.47
CA ARG A 328 -6.65 -10.77 -2.69
C ARG A 328 -5.39 -10.03 -2.23
N ALA A 329 -5.45 -8.72 -2.35
CA ALA A 329 -4.43 -7.81 -1.87
C ALA A 329 -4.44 -7.70 -0.33
N ASN A 330 -3.28 -7.91 0.29
CA ASN A 330 -3.10 -7.99 1.75
C ASN A 330 -2.78 -6.61 2.34
N PHE A 331 -3.82 -5.91 2.79
CA PHE A 331 -3.73 -4.54 3.36
C PHE A 331 -3.43 -4.48 4.87
N GLY A 332 -3.39 -5.61 5.58
CA GLY A 332 -3.11 -5.63 7.02
C GLY A 332 -1.78 -4.98 7.38
N LEU A 333 -1.78 -4.06 8.33
CA LEU A 333 -0.59 -3.45 8.93
C LEU A 333 0.11 -4.40 9.92
N VAL A 334 -0.63 -5.35 10.49
CA VAL A 334 -0.07 -6.50 11.22
C VAL A 334 -0.10 -7.78 10.38
N ASP A 335 0.78 -8.73 10.74
CA ASP A 335 0.76 -10.10 10.28
C ASP A 335 -0.25 -10.98 11.05
N GLN A 336 -0.31 -12.27 10.70
CA GLN A 336 -1.22 -13.25 11.33
C GLN A 336 -0.93 -13.51 12.82
N VAL A 337 0.25 -13.13 13.33
CA VAL A 337 0.61 -13.19 14.76
C VAL A 337 0.55 -11.80 15.43
N LYS A 338 -0.20 -10.88 14.80
CA LYS A 338 -0.52 -9.52 15.25
C LYS A 338 0.74 -8.66 15.51
N GLN A 339 1.86 -8.93 14.82
CA GLN A 339 3.06 -8.09 14.84
C GLN A 339 3.01 -7.07 13.71
N TRP A 340 3.50 -5.85 13.98
CA TRP A 340 3.62 -4.80 12.95
C TRP A 340 4.56 -5.25 11.84
N LYS A 341 4.07 -5.29 10.60
CA LYS A 341 4.85 -5.73 9.44
C LYS A 341 6.07 -4.85 9.15
N PHE A 342 5.98 -3.56 9.45
CA PHE A 342 7.03 -2.57 9.20
C PHE A 342 6.94 -1.40 10.20
N ASP A 343 8.05 -0.67 10.32
CA ASP A 343 8.09 0.64 10.99
C ASP A 343 7.33 1.68 10.16
N PHE A 344 6.61 2.60 10.79
CA PHE A 344 5.85 3.67 10.09
C PHE A 344 6.73 4.88 9.74
N ALA A 345 8.01 4.86 10.14
CA ALA A 345 9.02 5.75 9.58
C ALA A 345 9.22 5.51 8.06
N ALA A 346 9.75 6.53 7.37
CA ALA A 346 10.13 6.42 5.96
C ALA A 346 11.04 5.20 5.71
N PRO A 347 10.87 4.46 4.59
CA PRO A 347 11.77 3.37 4.25
C PRO A 347 13.23 3.83 4.25
N ARG A 348 14.09 3.13 4.99
CA ARG A 348 15.52 3.45 5.11
C ARG A 348 16.27 3.28 3.79
N PHE A 349 15.69 2.54 2.86
CA PHE A 349 16.13 2.43 1.47
C PHE A 349 15.25 3.33 0.61
N LYS A 350 15.85 4.33 -0.06
CA LYS A 350 15.16 5.06 -1.12
C LYS A 350 14.76 4.08 -2.22
N PHE A 351 13.58 4.31 -2.81
CA PHE A 351 13.18 3.63 -4.05
C PHE A 351 14.22 3.91 -5.14
N VAL A 352 15.12 2.95 -5.34
CA VAL A 352 15.71 2.66 -6.63
C VAL A 352 15.13 1.31 -7.01
N THR A 353 14.45 1.23 -8.14
CA THR A 353 14.14 -0.06 -8.76
C THR A 353 15.49 -0.68 -9.11
N THR A 354 16.05 -1.46 -8.21
CA THR A 354 17.43 -1.94 -8.36
C THR A 354 17.42 -3.00 -9.45
N TYR A 355 17.77 -2.57 -10.66
CA TYR A 355 18.06 -3.48 -11.76
C TYR A 355 19.38 -4.19 -11.42
N LEU A 356 19.27 -5.49 -11.19
CA LEU A 356 20.34 -6.41 -10.84
C LEU A 356 20.79 -7.16 -12.08
N ALA A 357 22.10 -7.27 -12.29
CA ALA A 357 22.66 -8.32 -13.14
C ALA A 357 23.32 -9.36 -12.23
N PHE A 358 23.13 -10.64 -12.54
CA PHE A 358 23.82 -11.76 -11.88
C PHE A 358 24.90 -12.28 -12.83
N ALA A 359 26.16 -11.99 -12.53
CA ALA A 359 27.29 -12.33 -13.38
C ALA A 359 28.13 -13.44 -12.76
N ASN A 360 28.28 -14.56 -13.47
CA ASN A 360 29.31 -15.54 -13.15
C ASN A 360 30.60 -15.14 -13.88
N VAL A 361 31.52 -14.56 -13.13
CA VAL A 361 32.76 -13.93 -13.65
C VAL A 361 33.71 -14.98 -14.24
N ASP A 362 33.85 -16.14 -13.58
CA ASP A 362 34.74 -17.21 -14.02
C ASP A 362 34.23 -17.89 -15.30
N ALA A 363 32.92 -18.11 -15.41
CA ALA A 363 32.27 -18.61 -16.62
C ALA A 363 32.04 -17.54 -17.70
N LYS A 364 32.31 -16.24 -17.40
CA LYS A 364 32.15 -15.10 -18.32
C LYS A 364 30.73 -14.92 -18.88
N VAL A 365 29.72 -15.14 -18.04
CA VAL A 365 28.30 -15.04 -18.42
C VAL A 365 27.49 -14.19 -17.46
N VAL A 366 26.44 -13.56 -18.00
CA VAL A 366 25.39 -12.88 -17.24
C VAL A 366 24.08 -13.66 -17.39
N LEU A 367 23.38 -13.84 -16.27
CA LEU A 367 22.06 -14.47 -16.25
C LEU A 367 21.03 -13.56 -16.91
N GLY A 368 20.18 -14.10 -17.79
CA GLY A 368 19.15 -13.33 -18.50
C GLY A 368 18.01 -14.18 -19.05
N ALA A 369 17.21 -13.60 -19.93
CA ALA A 369 16.11 -14.26 -20.63
C ALA A 369 16.50 -14.67 -22.06
N ASN A 370 15.97 -15.81 -22.54
CA ASN A 370 16.01 -16.15 -23.96
C ASN A 370 15.10 -15.23 -24.80
N ASP A 371 15.23 -15.25 -26.13
CA ASP A 371 14.45 -14.38 -27.02
C ASP A 371 12.94 -14.60 -26.95
N ALA A 372 12.51 -15.82 -26.60
CA ALA A 372 11.10 -16.16 -26.40
C ALA A 372 10.54 -15.76 -25.01
N LEU A 373 11.38 -15.20 -24.13
CA LEU A 373 11.05 -14.82 -22.75
C LEU A 373 10.41 -15.95 -21.90
N SER A 374 10.82 -17.19 -22.17
CA SER A 374 10.28 -18.42 -21.56
C SER A 374 11.29 -19.22 -20.76
N LYS A 375 12.60 -18.99 -20.98
CA LYS A 375 13.69 -19.68 -20.25
C LYS A 375 14.69 -18.69 -19.70
N VAL A 376 15.20 -19.01 -18.52
CA VAL A 376 16.40 -18.37 -17.98
C VAL A 376 17.61 -18.92 -18.71
N THR A 377 18.46 -18.05 -19.22
CA THR A 377 19.62 -18.41 -20.05
C THR A 377 20.87 -17.69 -19.55
N MET A 378 22.02 -18.22 -19.92
CA MET A 378 23.32 -17.59 -19.75
C MET A 378 23.67 -16.85 -21.05
N LEU A 379 23.98 -15.56 -20.94
CA LEU A 379 24.35 -14.69 -22.06
C LEU A 379 25.82 -14.31 -21.91
N ASP A 380 26.56 -14.23 -23.02
CA ASP A 380 27.95 -13.75 -22.99
C ASP A 380 27.99 -12.34 -22.35
N TRP A 381 28.94 -12.16 -21.42
CA TRP A 381 29.21 -10.91 -20.73
C TRP A 381 30.08 -9.93 -21.56
N ASN A 382 30.72 -10.41 -22.64
CA ASN A 382 31.61 -9.61 -23.47
C ASN A 382 30.77 -8.63 -24.29
N GLY A 383 31.01 -7.33 -24.10
CA GLY A 383 30.15 -6.28 -24.67
C GLY A 383 28.82 -6.10 -23.92
N TRP A 384 28.78 -6.42 -22.62
CA TRP A 384 27.62 -6.18 -21.75
C TRP A 384 27.04 -4.76 -21.93
N THR A 385 25.80 -4.71 -22.39
CA THR A 385 24.95 -3.53 -22.39
C THR A 385 23.90 -3.66 -21.28
N LYS A 386 23.45 -2.52 -20.72
CA LYS A 386 22.30 -2.47 -19.80
C LYS A 386 20.98 -2.68 -20.57
N ASP A 387 20.81 -3.87 -21.15
CA ASP A 387 19.59 -4.27 -21.86
C ASP A 387 18.64 -5.08 -20.96
N SER A 388 17.34 -4.98 -21.23
CA SER A 388 16.32 -5.54 -20.35
C SER A 388 16.34 -7.06 -20.20
N LYS A 389 16.91 -7.82 -21.15
CA LYS A 389 16.99 -9.29 -21.02
C LYS A 389 18.03 -9.73 -20.00
N ARG A 390 19.07 -8.93 -19.78
CA ARG A 390 20.16 -9.18 -18.81
C ARG A 390 19.91 -8.60 -17.43
N MET A 391 18.86 -7.79 -17.27
CA MET A 391 18.51 -7.18 -16.00
C MET A 391 17.34 -7.92 -15.32
N TRP A 392 17.53 -8.17 -14.04
CA TRP A 392 16.53 -8.67 -13.11
C TRP A 392 16.13 -7.54 -12.18
N VAL A 393 14.97 -7.65 -11.56
CA VAL A 393 14.62 -6.78 -10.43
C VAL A 393 14.09 -7.66 -9.31
N GLN A 394 14.42 -7.31 -8.07
CA GLN A 394 14.03 -8.06 -6.89
C GLN A 394 12.71 -7.55 -6.30
N ARG A 395 11.82 -8.48 -5.92
CA ARG A 395 10.58 -8.24 -5.16
C ARG A 395 10.47 -9.27 -4.04
N GLY A 396 10.84 -8.87 -2.82
CA GLY A 396 11.01 -9.81 -1.72
C GLY A 396 12.03 -10.88 -2.10
N ASP A 397 11.61 -12.13 -2.04
CA ASP A 397 12.43 -13.30 -2.39
C ASP A 397 12.32 -13.71 -3.86
N GLN A 398 11.66 -12.91 -4.72
CA GLN A 398 11.52 -13.22 -6.16
C GLN A 398 12.35 -12.30 -7.04
N TYR A 399 12.85 -12.85 -8.16
CA TYR A 399 13.56 -12.11 -9.20
C TYR A 399 12.80 -12.20 -10.52
N TYR A 400 12.38 -11.06 -11.07
CA TYR A 400 11.67 -10.98 -12.34
C TYR A 400 12.54 -10.36 -13.43
N ASN A 401 12.47 -10.88 -14.65
CA ASN A 401 13.28 -10.39 -15.76
C ASN A 401 12.68 -9.10 -16.35
N ALA A 402 13.51 -8.07 -16.54
CA ALA A 402 13.08 -6.75 -16.95
C ALA A 402 12.59 -6.65 -18.41
N ALA A 403 12.84 -7.66 -19.25
CA ALA A 403 12.27 -7.72 -20.61
C ALA A 403 10.84 -8.28 -20.66
N THR A 404 10.35 -8.86 -19.56
CA THR A 404 9.01 -9.46 -19.51
C THR A 404 7.92 -8.42 -19.30
N SER A 405 6.73 -8.66 -19.86
CA SER A 405 5.64 -7.68 -19.78
C SER A 405 5.11 -7.52 -18.35
N PRO A 406 4.63 -6.32 -17.95
CA PRO A 406 3.96 -6.09 -16.66
C PRO A 406 2.83 -7.07 -16.33
N ASN A 407 2.19 -7.65 -17.35
CA ASN A 407 1.03 -8.52 -17.23
C ASN A 407 1.39 -10.02 -17.20
N SER A 408 2.62 -10.38 -17.57
CA SER A 408 3.10 -11.76 -17.60
C SER A 408 4.21 -12.04 -16.60
N LEU A 409 4.85 -11.01 -16.03
CA LEU A 409 5.90 -11.04 -14.99
C LEU A 409 6.70 -12.35 -14.99
N GLY A 410 7.70 -12.46 -15.88
CA GLY A 410 8.53 -13.66 -15.96
C GLY A 410 9.46 -13.75 -14.75
N CYS A 411 9.01 -14.46 -13.72
CA CYS A 411 9.80 -14.81 -12.55
C CYS A 411 10.80 -15.91 -12.90
N MET A 412 11.99 -15.81 -12.34
CA MET A 412 12.96 -16.89 -12.33
C MET A 412 12.40 -18.07 -11.52
N GLY A 413 12.09 -19.18 -12.19
CA GLY A 413 11.40 -20.32 -11.58
C GLY A 413 12.01 -21.67 -11.94
N VAL A 414 11.55 -22.73 -11.26
CA VAL A 414 11.94 -24.12 -11.53
C VAL A 414 10.69 -25.00 -11.56
N GLU A 415 10.27 -25.39 -12.78
CA GLU A 415 9.12 -26.28 -12.95
C GLU A 415 9.56 -27.75 -12.94
N VAL A 416 9.41 -28.42 -11.79
CA VAL A 416 9.49 -29.89 -11.70
C VAL A 416 8.07 -30.46 -11.69
N LEU A 417 7.65 -31.02 -12.82
CA LEU A 417 6.38 -31.74 -12.90
C LEU A 417 6.32 -32.86 -11.85
N MET A 418 5.27 -32.87 -11.03
CA MET A 418 5.04 -33.89 -10.01
C MET A 418 5.06 -35.29 -10.64
N GLY A 419 5.84 -36.20 -10.05
CA GLY A 419 6.05 -37.56 -10.57
C GLY A 419 7.17 -37.70 -11.60
N SER A 420 7.86 -36.62 -12.00
CA SER A 420 9.04 -36.75 -12.88
C SER A 420 10.28 -37.22 -12.09
N HIS A 421 10.86 -38.36 -12.49
CA HIS A 421 12.15 -38.85 -11.95
C HIS A 421 13.36 -38.06 -12.49
N LYS A 422 13.20 -36.80 -12.87
CA LYS A 422 14.31 -35.96 -13.35
C LYS A 422 15.10 -35.43 -12.15
N PRO A 423 16.41 -35.70 -12.05
CA PRO A 423 17.21 -35.13 -10.97
C PRO A 423 17.41 -33.62 -11.18
N LEU A 424 17.38 -32.84 -10.10
CA LEU A 424 17.40 -31.36 -10.13
C LEU A 424 18.53 -30.76 -10.97
N TRP A 425 19.70 -31.42 -11.00
CA TRP A 425 20.85 -30.99 -11.82
C TRP A 425 20.61 -30.98 -13.33
N LYS A 426 19.54 -31.65 -13.80
CA LYS A 426 19.04 -31.62 -15.19
C LYS A 426 17.83 -30.70 -15.38
N THR A 427 17.28 -30.12 -14.31
CA THR A 427 16.13 -29.21 -14.39
C THR A 427 16.62 -27.80 -14.69
N GLN A 428 16.27 -27.32 -15.88
CA GLN A 428 16.54 -25.95 -16.30
C GLN A 428 15.60 -24.97 -15.62
N LEU A 429 16.02 -23.71 -15.53
CA LEU A 429 15.18 -22.64 -15.02
C LEU A 429 14.27 -22.05 -16.11
N ASP A 430 13.05 -21.76 -15.72
CA ASP A 430 11.99 -21.21 -16.56
C ASP A 430 11.69 -19.75 -16.22
N LEU A 431 11.10 -19.04 -17.17
CA LEU A 431 10.45 -17.76 -16.94
C LEU A 431 8.94 -17.98 -16.96
N THR A 432 8.36 -18.10 -15.77
CA THR A 432 6.92 -18.34 -15.56
C THR A 432 6.24 -17.09 -15.01
N THR A 433 4.92 -17.02 -15.10
CA THR A 433 4.15 -15.97 -14.43
C THR A 433 4.42 -15.96 -12.93
N CYS A 434 4.89 -14.84 -12.39
CA CYS A 434 5.10 -14.69 -10.94
C CYS A 434 3.80 -14.96 -10.16
N ASP A 435 3.84 -15.98 -9.30
CA ASP A 435 2.85 -16.26 -8.27
C ASP A 435 3.53 -16.49 -6.91
N PHE A 436 2.86 -17.12 -5.94
CA PHE A 436 3.40 -17.36 -4.59
C PHE A 436 4.02 -18.74 -4.38
N ASP A 437 4.28 -19.51 -5.43
CA ASP A 437 5.03 -20.76 -5.30
C ASP A 437 6.46 -20.49 -4.82
N VAL A 438 6.88 -21.30 -3.84
CA VAL A 438 8.24 -21.31 -3.28
C VAL A 438 9.29 -21.75 -4.31
N SER A 439 8.87 -22.45 -5.38
CA SER A 439 9.73 -22.78 -6.53
C SER A 439 10.22 -21.53 -7.29
N LEU A 440 9.51 -20.40 -7.17
CA LEU A 440 9.85 -19.11 -7.76
C LEU A 440 10.61 -18.17 -6.81
N GLN A 441 10.92 -18.63 -5.58
CA GLN A 441 11.52 -17.83 -4.52
C GLN A 441 12.99 -18.25 -4.27
N TRP A 442 13.82 -17.26 -3.95
CA TRP A 442 15.28 -17.34 -4.01
C TRP A 442 15.92 -16.49 -2.90
N VAL A 443 16.91 -17.07 -2.22
CA VAL A 443 17.74 -16.37 -1.24
C VAL A 443 19.12 -16.14 -1.84
N TYR A 444 19.54 -14.87 -1.95
CA TYR A 444 20.92 -14.53 -2.30
C TYR A 444 21.80 -14.41 -1.05
N ASN A 445 22.83 -15.25 -0.96
CA ASN A 445 23.83 -15.18 0.09
C ASN A 445 24.97 -14.25 -0.34
N THR A 446 25.05 -13.06 0.25
CA THR A 446 26.06 -12.03 -0.07
C THR A 446 27.49 -12.45 0.26
N THR A 447 27.70 -13.40 1.16
CA THR A 447 29.02 -13.90 1.57
C THR A 447 29.54 -14.96 0.61
N THR A 448 28.71 -15.93 0.21
CA THR A 448 29.12 -16.99 -0.72
C THR A 448 28.90 -16.64 -2.20
N LYS A 449 28.08 -15.61 -2.47
CA LYS A 449 27.59 -15.20 -3.80
C LYS A 449 26.67 -16.23 -4.47
N GLN A 450 26.00 -17.09 -3.70
CA GLN A 450 25.10 -18.12 -4.22
C GLN A 450 23.63 -17.68 -4.18
N LEU A 451 22.84 -18.14 -5.16
CA LEU A 451 21.37 -18.04 -5.19
C LEU A 451 20.77 -19.41 -4.84
N GLU A 452 20.24 -19.57 -3.63
CA GLU A 452 19.54 -20.79 -3.18
C GLU A 452 18.04 -20.70 -3.49
N ASN A 453 17.42 -21.79 -3.97
CA ASN A 453 15.97 -21.83 -4.20
C ASN A 453 15.21 -22.25 -2.93
N MET A 454 14.13 -21.53 -2.59
CA MET A 454 13.38 -21.77 -1.34
C MET A 454 12.47 -22.99 -1.39
N GLY A 455 11.97 -23.38 -2.57
CA GLY A 455 11.23 -24.63 -2.78
C GLY A 455 12.14 -25.87 -2.77
N TYR A 456 13.38 -25.72 -3.24
CA TYR A 456 14.38 -26.80 -3.30
C TYR A 456 15.58 -26.51 -2.38
N LYS A 457 15.32 -26.33 -1.08
CA LYS A 457 16.34 -26.00 -0.05
C LYS A 457 17.59 -26.86 -0.16
N GLY A 458 18.74 -26.24 0.08
CA GLY A 458 20.05 -26.84 -0.13
C GLY A 458 20.49 -26.92 -1.60
N ASN A 459 19.71 -26.40 -2.56
CA ASN A 459 20.08 -26.35 -3.97
C ASN A 459 20.23 -24.90 -4.46
N CYS A 460 21.36 -24.66 -5.13
CA CYS A 460 21.80 -23.37 -5.63
C CYS A 460 21.80 -23.34 -7.17
N LEU A 461 21.58 -22.15 -7.72
CA LEU A 461 21.74 -21.86 -9.14
C LEU A 461 23.16 -22.22 -9.58
N THR A 462 23.28 -22.95 -10.69
CA THR A 462 24.57 -23.47 -11.20
C THR A 462 24.70 -23.23 -12.70
N VAL A 463 25.84 -22.68 -13.14
CA VAL A 463 26.21 -22.53 -14.56
C VAL A 463 27.01 -23.73 -15.07
N TRP A 464 26.95 -23.98 -16.37
CA TRP A 464 27.76 -25.01 -17.03
C TRP A 464 28.34 -24.49 -18.35
N SER A 465 29.60 -24.79 -18.63
CA SER A 465 30.24 -24.42 -19.90
C SER A 465 29.70 -25.19 -21.12
N SER A 466 28.93 -26.26 -20.90
CA SER A 466 28.39 -27.15 -21.94
C SER A 466 26.93 -26.88 -22.32
N THR A 467 26.26 -25.93 -21.65
CA THR A 467 24.84 -25.58 -21.92
C THR A 467 24.67 -24.07 -22.00
N ALA A 468 23.59 -23.60 -22.63
CA ALA A 468 23.17 -22.20 -22.54
C ALA A 468 22.25 -21.94 -21.33
N TYR A 469 21.74 -22.99 -20.69
CA TYR A 469 20.73 -22.91 -19.63
C TYR A 469 21.33 -23.35 -18.28
N PRO A 470 21.15 -22.56 -17.20
CA PRO A 470 21.57 -22.94 -15.85
C PRO A 470 20.60 -23.99 -15.26
N THR A 471 21.04 -24.67 -14.20
CA THR A 471 20.22 -25.66 -13.47
C THR A 471 20.38 -25.49 -11.95
N LEU A 472 19.62 -26.26 -11.16
CA LEU A 472 19.80 -26.36 -9.71
C LEU A 472 20.69 -27.54 -9.34
N THR A 473 21.72 -27.33 -8.51
CA THR A 473 22.47 -28.42 -7.86
C THR A 473 22.67 -28.16 -6.39
N GLU A 474 23.08 -29.17 -5.62
CA GLU A 474 23.42 -29.01 -4.20
C GLU A 474 24.39 -27.83 -4.00
N CYS A 475 24.11 -26.97 -3.02
CA CYS A 475 24.89 -25.77 -2.77
C CYS A 475 26.33 -26.13 -2.41
N ALA A 476 27.25 -25.77 -3.30
CA ALA A 476 28.65 -26.10 -3.22
C ALA A 476 29.31 -25.42 -2.02
N VAL A 477 30.23 -26.13 -1.36
CA VAL A 477 31.05 -25.58 -0.26
C VAL A 477 32.25 -24.81 -0.81
N ALA A 478 32.68 -23.77 -0.11
CA ALA A 478 33.84 -22.97 -0.49
C ALA A 478 35.10 -23.85 -0.67
N GLY A 479 35.81 -23.64 -1.78
CA GLY A 479 36.99 -24.44 -2.16
C GLY A 479 36.69 -25.74 -2.93
N SER A 480 35.43 -26.13 -3.10
CA SER A 480 35.07 -27.21 -4.02
C SER A 480 35.15 -26.78 -5.50
N PRO A 481 35.43 -27.69 -6.45
CA PRO A 481 35.46 -27.37 -7.89
C PRO A 481 34.15 -26.82 -8.45
N GLN A 482 33.03 -27.11 -7.80
CA GLN A 482 31.68 -26.66 -8.17
C GLN A 482 31.37 -25.26 -7.65
N PHE A 483 32.09 -24.77 -6.64
CA PHE A 483 31.80 -23.48 -6.02
C PHE A 483 31.85 -22.30 -7.02
N PRO A 484 32.89 -22.15 -7.87
CA PRO A 484 32.91 -21.13 -8.92
C PRO A 484 31.68 -21.13 -9.84
N LEU A 485 31.12 -22.31 -10.13
CA LEU A 485 29.94 -22.47 -10.99
C LEU A 485 28.64 -21.98 -10.34
N GLN A 486 28.66 -21.65 -9.05
CA GLN A 486 27.52 -21.13 -8.31
C GLN A 486 27.75 -19.71 -7.76
N GLN A 487 28.91 -19.10 -8.01
CA GLN A 487 29.19 -17.72 -7.59
C GLN A 487 28.70 -16.73 -8.65
N PHE A 488 27.65 -15.99 -8.29
CA PHE A 488 27.11 -14.89 -9.09
C PHE A 488 27.36 -13.57 -8.37
N GLU A 489 28.14 -12.69 -8.98
CA GLU A 489 28.20 -11.31 -8.52
C GLU A 489 26.88 -10.61 -8.84
N GLN A 490 26.25 -10.06 -7.80
CA GLN A 490 25.11 -9.17 -7.94
C GLN A 490 25.59 -7.75 -8.22
N TRP A 491 25.42 -7.28 -9.44
CA TRP A 491 25.75 -5.92 -9.87
C TRP A 491 24.48 -5.06 -9.95
N SER A 492 24.49 -3.87 -9.34
CA SER A 492 23.41 -2.88 -9.44
C SER A 492 23.68 -1.88 -10.58
N ALA A 493 22.69 -1.60 -11.42
CA ALA A 493 22.77 -0.63 -12.50
C ALA A 493 22.42 0.82 -12.10
#